data_AF-A0A4U5WTG1-F1
#
_entry.id   AF-A0A4U5WTG1-F1
#
_cell.length_a   1.000
_cell.length_b   1.000
_cell.length_c   1.000
_cell.angle_alpha   90.00
_cell.angle_beta   90.00
_cell.angle_gamma   90.00
#
_symmetry.space_group_name_H-M   'P 1'
#
loop_
_entity.id
_entity.type
_entity.pdbx_description
1 polymer ?
#
loop_
_entity_poly.entity_id
_entity_poly.type
_entity_poly.pdbx_seq_one_letter_code
_entity_poly.pdbx_strand_id
1 'polypeptide(L)'
;HLLNYCGHDTDQDDIDRAIGHTTAYNRVIGNSYTASVYLGVAALLDRSEDLTGRPVAFLSYGSGSVAEFFAGTVVAGYKDHLRTEANREAIDRRKPVDYAGYRELHEHKLPADGGDHANPEQTTGPFRLAGISGHKRIYTKR
;
A
#
# COMPACT_ATOMS: atom_id res chain seq x y z
N HIS A 1 -12.05 22.24 -1.06
CA HIS A 1 -11.10 23.23 -0.49
C HIS A 1 -10.21 23.88 -1.56
N LEU A 2 -9.43 23.14 -2.37
CA LEU A 2 -8.68 23.72 -3.51
C LEU A 2 -9.53 23.94 -4.76
N LEU A 3 -10.40 23.00 -5.12
CA LEU A 3 -11.33 23.13 -6.25
C LEU A 3 -12.28 24.33 -6.08
N ASN A 4 -12.91 24.45 -4.90
CA ASN A 4 -13.74 25.62 -4.56
C ASN A 4 -12.97 26.94 -4.60
N TYR A 5 -11.69 26.94 -4.20
CA TYR A 5 -10.84 28.13 -4.29
C TYR A 5 -10.56 28.53 -5.75
N CYS A 6 -10.51 27.55 -6.66
CA CYS A 6 -10.38 27.76 -8.10
C CYS A 6 -11.72 28.03 -8.80
N GLY A 7 -12.82 28.25 -8.07
CA GLY A 7 -14.14 28.52 -8.65
C GLY A 7 -14.86 27.29 -9.21
N HIS A 8 -14.38 26.09 -8.91
CA HIS A 8 -15.12 24.86 -9.18
C HIS A 8 -15.98 24.53 -7.97
N ASP A 9 -17.30 24.67 -8.11
CA ASP A 9 -18.22 24.17 -7.11
C ASP A 9 -18.10 22.64 -7.08
N THR A 10 -17.63 22.13 -5.95
CA THR A 10 -17.53 20.68 -5.71
C THR A 10 -18.13 20.40 -4.36
N ASP A 11 -19.11 19.50 -4.38
CA ASP A 11 -19.69 18.96 -3.16
C ASP A 11 -18.92 17.73 -2.68
N GLN A 12 -19.36 17.18 -1.55
CA GLN A 12 -18.74 15.99 -0.96
C GLN A 12 -18.95 14.76 -1.85
N ASP A 13 -20.08 14.69 -2.56
CA ASP A 13 -20.43 13.56 -3.42
C ASP A 13 -19.50 13.50 -4.64
N ASP A 14 -19.10 14.64 -5.19
CA ASP A 14 -18.11 14.75 -6.26
C ASP A 14 -16.74 14.24 -5.83
N ILE A 15 -16.31 14.61 -4.62
CA ILE A 15 -15.03 14.15 -4.05
C ILE A 15 -15.09 12.64 -3.81
N ASP A 16 -16.15 12.14 -3.19
CA ASP A 16 -16.29 10.72 -2.88
C ASP A 16 -16.38 9.88 -4.15
N ARG A 17 -17.04 10.38 -5.19
CA ARG A 17 -17.05 9.76 -6.52
C ARG A 17 -15.66 9.75 -7.16
N ALA A 18 -14.89 10.83 -7.04
CA ALA A 18 -13.59 10.95 -7.69
C ALA A 18 -12.48 10.14 -6.99
N ILE A 19 -12.43 10.15 -5.66
CA ILE A 19 -11.31 9.58 -4.90
C ILE A 19 -11.72 8.55 -3.86
N GLY A 20 -13.01 8.43 -3.51
CA GLY A 20 -13.48 7.56 -2.43
C GLY A 20 -13.01 6.11 -2.58
N HIS A 21 -13.13 5.56 -3.80
CA HIS A 21 -12.71 4.20 -4.11
C HIS A 21 -11.18 3.99 -4.07
N THR A 22 -10.38 5.05 -4.18
CA THR A 22 -8.91 4.96 -4.17
C THR A 22 -8.32 4.80 -2.76
N THR A 23 -9.11 4.96 -1.70
CA THR A 23 -8.57 5.10 -0.34
C THR A 23 -8.62 3.83 0.50
N ALA A 24 -9.37 2.81 0.07
CA ALA A 24 -9.75 1.72 0.95
C ALA A 24 -8.57 0.91 1.52
N TYR A 25 -7.55 0.62 0.70
CA TYR A 25 -6.36 -0.11 1.16
C TYR A 25 -5.44 0.76 2.01
N ASN A 26 -5.23 2.02 1.63
CA ASN A 26 -4.44 2.95 2.43
C ASN A 26 -5.07 3.23 3.81
N ARG A 27 -6.40 3.23 3.93
CA ARG A 27 -7.09 3.39 5.24
C ARG A 27 -6.79 2.26 6.22
N VAL A 28 -6.57 1.04 5.74
CA VAL A 28 -6.32 -0.13 6.61
C VAL A 28 -4.85 -0.48 6.76
N ILE A 29 -4.00 -0.08 5.80
CA ILE A 29 -2.55 -0.35 5.80
C ILE A 29 -1.75 0.83 6.39
N GLY A 30 -2.23 2.06 6.20
CA GLY A 30 -1.49 3.28 6.50
C GLY A 30 -0.53 3.69 5.37
N ASN A 31 0.38 4.62 5.66
CA ASN A 31 1.31 5.15 4.68
C ASN A 31 2.37 4.10 4.32
N SER A 32 2.41 3.71 3.04
CA SER A 32 3.37 2.75 2.48
C SER A 32 4.42 3.41 1.57
N TYR A 33 4.65 4.71 1.74
CA TYR A 33 5.59 5.52 0.98
C TYR A 33 5.38 5.38 -0.53
N THR A 34 6.39 4.90 -1.27
CA THR A 34 6.36 4.76 -2.73
C THR A 34 5.26 3.82 -3.22
N ALA A 35 4.79 2.89 -2.38
CA ALA A 35 3.68 1.99 -2.72
C ALA A 35 2.30 2.62 -2.54
N SER A 36 2.15 3.76 -1.84
CA SER A 36 0.86 4.34 -1.46
C SER A 36 -0.03 4.67 -2.66
N VAL A 37 0.54 5.19 -3.76
CA VAL A 37 -0.23 5.48 -4.98
C VAL A 37 -0.76 4.19 -5.62
N TYR A 38 0.05 3.13 -5.65
CA TYR A 38 -0.32 1.85 -6.25
C TYR A 38 -1.33 1.07 -5.41
N LEU A 39 -1.28 1.21 -4.08
CA LEU A 39 -2.37 0.72 -3.21
C LEU A 39 -3.68 1.45 -3.50
N GLY A 40 -3.61 2.73 -3.85
CA GLY A 40 -4.80 3.48 -4.25
C GLY A 40 -5.36 3.05 -5.60
N VAL A 41 -4.50 2.70 -6.54
CA VAL A 41 -4.89 2.12 -7.83
C VAL A 41 -5.52 0.75 -7.65
N ALA A 42 -4.90 -0.13 -6.86
CA ALA A 42 -5.46 -1.44 -6.55
C ALA A 42 -6.85 -1.30 -5.89
N ALA A 43 -7.00 -0.39 -4.93
CA ALA A 43 -8.28 -0.12 -4.29
C ALA A 43 -9.34 0.40 -5.29
N LEU A 44 -8.96 1.30 -6.20
CA LEU A 44 -9.84 1.83 -7.25
C LEU A 44 -10.34 0.72 -8.17
N LEU A 45 -9.42 -0.12 -8.68
CA LEU A 45 -9.73 -1.17 -9.62
C LEU A 45 -10.56 -2.29 -8.99
N ASP A 46 -10.32 -2.62 -7.71
CA ASP A 46 -11.02 -3.68 -6.99
C ASP A 46 -12.44 -3.29 -6.55
N ARG A 47 -12.78 -1.99 -6.50
CA ARG A 47 -14.04 -1.49 -5.92
C ARG A 47 -14.95 -0.71 -6.85
N SER A 48 -14.43 -0.24 -7.98
CA SER A 48 -15.24 0.51 -8.93
C SER A 48 -16.09 -0.41 -9.79
N GLU A 49 -17.14 0.16 -10.37
CA GLU A 49 -17.80 -0.44 -11.53
C GLU A 49 -16.81 -0.60 -12.69
N ASP A 50 -17.28 -1.08 -13.85
CA ASP A 50 -16.42 -1.22 -15.02
C ASP A 50 -15.76 0.12 -15.42
N LEU A 51 -14.43 0.15 -15.27
CA LEU A 51 -13.60 1.30 -15.66
C LEU A 51 -13.08 1.19 -17.10
N THR A 52 -13.48 0.19 -17.88
CA THR A 52 -13.02 0.03 -19.27
C THR A 52 -13.18 1.33 -20.07
N GLY A 53 -12.09 1.80 -20.69
CA GLY A 53 -12.03 3.04 -21.45
C GLY A 53 -12.00 4.31 -20.60
N ARG A 54 -12.05 4.22 -19.27
CA ARG A 54 -12.01 5.39 -18.38
C ARG A 54 -10.57 5.84 -18.14
N PRO A 55 -10.29 7.16 -18.19
CA PRO A 55 -9.02 7.70 -17.77
C PRO A 55 -8.93 7.69 -16.24
N VAL A 56 -7.74 7.36 -15.74
CA VAL A 56 -7.37 7.46 -14.32
C VAL A 56 -6.18 8.39 -14.24
N ALA A 57 -6.31 9.43 -13.41
CA ALA A 57 -5.23 10.36 -13.11
C ALA A 57 -4.45 9.87 -11.89
N PHE A 58 -3.13 10.04 -11.94
CA PHE A 58 -2.19 9.67 -10.90
C PHE A 58 -1.44 10.92 -10.47
N LEU A 59 -1.33 11.12 -9.16
CA LEU A 59 -0.49 12.15 -8.58
C LEU A 59 0.47 11.47 -7.60
N SER A 60 1.73 11.34 -8.02
CA SER A 60 2.80 10.78 -7.20
C SER A 60 3.65 11.90 -6.63
N TYR A 61 4.01 11.81 -5.35
CA TYR A 61 4.79 12.82 -4.66
C TYR A 61 5.86 12.19 -3.76
N GLY A 62 7.07 12.73 -3.82
CA GLY A 62 8.17 12.45 -2.92
C GLY A 62 8.79 13.73 -2.36
N SER A 63 8.94 13.78 -1.02
CA SER A 63 9.58 14.89 -0.33
C SER A 63 11.04 15.06 -0.78
N GLY A 64 11.49 16.31 -0.97
CA GLY A 64 12.82 16.66 -1.49
C GLY A 64 12.70 17.59 -2.69
N SER A 65 11.92 17.18 -3.70
CA SER A 65 10.83 17.93 -4.35
C SER A 65 10.52 17.35 -5.74
N VAL A 66 10.03 16.10 -5.81
CA VAL A 66 9.61 15.52 -7.08
C VAL A 66 8.14 15.11 -6.97
N ALA A 67 7.34 15.66 -7.88
CA ALA A 67 5.96 15.29 -8.08
C ALA A 67 5.76 14.97 -9.56
N GLU A 68 4.98 13.94 -9.84
CA GLU A 68 4.61 13.58 -11.20
C GLU A 68 3.10 13.41 -11.29
N PHE A 69 2.51 14.09 -12.26
CA PHE A 69 1.11 13.92 -12.64
C PHE A 69 1.07 13.26 -14.00
N PHE A 70 0.41 12.11 -14.08
CA PHE A 70 0.24 11.36 -15.32
C PHE A 70 -1.13 10.69 -15.36
N ALA A 71 -1.53 10.21 -16.53
CA ALA A 71 -2.80 9.52 -16.69
C ALA A 71 -2.63 8.23 -17.47
N GLY A 72 -3.47 7.24 -17.16
CA GLY A 72 -3.58 5.98 -17.87
C GLY A 72 -5.04 5.71 -18.18
N THR A 73 -5.32 4.96 -19.25
CA THR A 73 -6.68 4.52 -19.58
C THR A 73 -6.80 3.04 -19.27
N VAL A 74 -7.83 2.68 -18.50
CA VAL A 74 -8.09 1.27 -18.17
C VAL A 74 -8.61 0.56 -19.43
N VAL A 75 -8.07 -0.61 -19.73
CA VAL A 75 -8.40 -1.37 -20.94
C VAL A 75 -9.38 -2.50 -20.65
N ALA A 76 -10.08 -2.95 -21.70
CA ALA A 76 -10.98 -4.10 -21.60
C ALA A 76 -10.23 -5.35 -21.09
N GLY A 77 -10.91 -6.17 -20.29
CA GLY A 77 -10.33 -7.38 -19.69
C GLY A 77 -9.48 -7.14 -18.42
N TYR A 78 -9.35 -5.90 -17.93
CA TYR A 78 -8.57 -5.62 -16.72
C TYR A 78 -9.07 -6.41 -15.48
N LYS A 79 -10.37 -6.70 -15.41
CA LYS A 79 -11.00 -7.44 -14.32
C LYS A 79 -10.45 -8.86 -14.17
N ASP A 80 -10.05 -9.50 -15.27
CA ASP A 80 -9.48 -10.85 -15.28
C ASP A 80 -8.06 -10.91 -14.69
N HIS A 81 -7.43 -9.74 -14.53
CA HIS A 81 -6.09 -9.60 -13.97
C HIS A 81 -6.09 -9.08 -12.53
N LEU A 82 -7.27 -8.86 -11.95
CA LEU A 82 -7.38 -8.40 -10.57
C LEU A 82 -6.99 -9.51 -9.59
N ARG A 83 -6.40 -9.08 -8.48
CA ARG A 83 -6.01 -9.95 -7.36
C ARG A 83 -6.90 -9.71 -6.15
N THR A 84 -8.15 -9.31 -6.37
CA THR A 84 -9.08 -8.82 -5.35
C THR A 84 -9.19 -9.77 -4.16
N GLU A 85 -9.39 -11.07 -4.42
CA GLU A 85 -9.48 -12.09 -3.37
C GLU A 85 -8.18 -12.21 -2.57
N ALA A 86 -7.04 -12.31 -3.27
CA ALA A 86 -5.73 -12.41 -2.62
C ALA A 86 -5.36 -11.14 -1.83
N ASN A 87 -5.76 -9.96 -2.31
CA ASN A 87 -5.59 -8.69 -1.61
C ASN A 87 -6.41 -8.67 -0.32
N ARG A 88 -7.69 -9.08 -0.39
CA ARG A 88 -8.59 -9.19 0.75
C ARG A 88 -8.03 -10.17 1.79
N GLU A 89 -7.66 -11.38 1.37
CA GLU A 89 -7.06 -12.39 2.24
C GLU A 89 -5.77 -11.90 2.91
N ALA A 90 -4.94 -11.13 2.21
CA ALA A 90 -3.72 -10.56 2.77
C ALA A 90 -3.99 -9.53 3.87
N ILE A 91 -5.07 -8.75 3.76
CA ILE A 91 -5.50 -7.79 4.77
C ILE A 91 -6.15 -8.51 5.95
N ASP A 92 -6.99 -9.51 5.67
CA ASP A 92 -7.81 -10.21 6.67
C ASP A 92 -6.98 -11.14 7.56
N ARG A 93 -5.90 -11.73 7.03
CA ARG A 93 -5.00 -12.58 7.83
C ARG A 93 -4.10 -11.83 8.81
N ARG A 94 -4.13 -10.49 8.81
CA ARG A 94 -3.35 -9.68 9.75
C ARG A 94 -3.85 -9.89 11.16
N LYS A 95 -2.94 -9.79 12.13
CA LYS A 95 -3.27 -9.87 13.55
C LYS A 95 -3.10 -8.50 14.19
N PRO A 96 -4.09 -8.01 14.95
CA PRO A 96 -3.90 -6.80 15.74
C PRO A 96 -2.80 -7.02 16.76
N VAL A 97 -2.03 -5.97 17.03
CA VAL A 97 -1.05 -5.91 18.11
C VAL A 97 -1.54 -4.92 19.16
N ASP A 98 -1.27 -5.19 20.42
CA ASP A 98 -1.50 -4.22 21.48
C ASP A 98 -0.41 -3.15 21.50
N TYR A 99 -0.58 -2.13 22.35
CA TYR A 99 0.37 -1.03 22.41
C TYR A 99 1.76 -1.46 22.88
N ALA A 100 1.84 -2.40 23.83
CA ALA A 100 3.11 -2.92 24.34
C ALA A 100 3.89 -3.66 23.24
N GLY A 101 3.23 -4.57 22.53
CA GLY A 101 3.82 -5.30 21.41
C GLY A 101 4.20 -4.38 20.24
N TYR A 102 3.39 -3.34 19.97
CA TYR A 102 3.77 -2.31 19.00
C TYR A 102 5.08 -1.61 19.38
N ARG A 103 5.23 -1.19 20.64
CA ARG A 103 6.44 -0.51 21.11
C ARG A 103 7.68 -1.40 21.01
N GLU A 104 7.57 -2.65 21.42
CA GLU A 104 8.67 -3.62 21.30
C GLU A 104 9.11 -3.79 19.85
N LEU A 105 8.16 -3.97 18.93
CA LEU A 105 8.44 -4.10 17.49
C LEU A 105 9.06 -2.83 16.91
N HIS A 106 8.59 -1.65 17.30
CA HIS A 106 9.06 -0.36 16.80
C HIS A 106 10.47 -0.01 17.31
N GLU A 107 10.79 -0.37 18.56
CA GLU A 107 12.09 -0.10 19.17
C GLU A 107 13.16 -1.15 18.78
N HIS A 108 12.76 -2.26 18.16
CA HIS A 108 13.65 -3.32 17.71
C HIS A 108 14.69 -2.81 16.70
N LYS A 109 15.97 -3.11 16.96
CA LYS A 109 17.09 -2.77 16.08
C LYS A 109 17.73 -4.03 15.54
N LEU A 110 18.01 -4.03 14.24
CA LEU A 110 18.78 -5.11 13.62
C LEU A 110 20.24 -5.06 14.11
N PRO A 111 20.88 -6.22 14.31
CA PRO A 111 22.28 -6.31 14.68
C PRO A 111 23.19 -5.72 13.59
N ALA A 112 24.28 -5.10 14.03
CA ALA A 112 25.26 -4.42 13.16
C ALA A 112 26.72 -4.84 13.45
N ASP A 113 26.92 -5.79 14.36
CA ASP A 113 28.22 -6.28 14.82
C ASP A 113 28.88 -7.30 13.87
N GLY A 114 28.14 -7.76 12.86
CA GLY A 114 28.60 -8.79 11.92
C GLY A 114 28.50 -10.22 12.44
N GLY A 115 27.96 -10.42 13.65
CA GLY A 115 27.73 -11.73 14.23
C GLY A 115 26.60 -12.52 13.56
N ASP A 116 26.35 -13.72 14.08
CA ASP A 116 25.30 -14.62 13.61
C ASP A 116 24.05 -14.48 14.48
N HIS A 117 22.99 -13.93 13.89
CA HIS A 117 21.74 -13.60 14.56
C HIS A 117 20.56 -14.22 13.82
N ALA A 118 19.86 -15.16 14.45
CA ALA A 118 18.65 -15.75 13.89
C ALA A 118 17.40 -14.94 14.29
N ASN A 119 16.45 -14.83 13.36
CA ASN A 119 15.17 -14.17 13.60
C ASN A 119 14.04 -15.20 13.79
N PRO A 120 13.15 -15.01 14.77
CA PRO A 120 12.03 -15.92 15.03
C PRO A 120 10.99 -15.93 13.90
N GLU A 121 10.21 -17.01 13.83
CA GLU A 121 9.11 -17.15 12.87
C GLU A 121 7.84 -16.44 13.37
N GLN A 122 7.67 -15.17 13.01
CA GLN A 122 6.56 -14.36 13.53
C GLN A 122 5.54 -13.94 12.46
N THR A 123 5.88 -14.03 11.17
CA THR A 123 5.01 -13.57 10.06
C THR A 123 4.45 -14.73 9.24
N THR A 124 3.32 -14.49 8.58
CA THR A 124 2.64 -15.44 7.68
C THR A 124 2.94 -15.16 6.20
N GLY A 125 3.88 -14.27 5.92
CA GLY A 125 4.31 -13.96 4.55
C GLY A 125 5.05 -15.13 3.89
N PRO A 126 5.05 -15.20 2.55
CA PRO A 126 5.72 -16.27 1.80
C PRO A 126 7.25 -16.25 1.93
N PHE A 127 7.81 -15.09 2.31
CA PHE A 127 9.23 -14.90 2.56
C PHE A 127 9.41 -14.19 3.89
N ARG A 128 10.46 -14.57 4.63
CA ARG A 128 10.86 -13.89 5.87
C ARG A 128 12.36 -13.69 5.94
N LEU A 129 12.78 -12.64 6.63
CA LEU A 129 14.17 -12.48 7.07
C LEU A 129 14.44 -13.52 8.16
N ALA A 130 15.22 -14.55 7.83
CA ALA A 130 15.55 -15.66 8.72
C ALA A 130 16.71 -15.34 9.67
N GLY A 131 17.59 -14.43 9.28
CA GLY A 131 18.69 -13.98 10.13
C GLY A 131 19.65 -13.05 9.42
N ILE A 132 20.66 -12.61 10.16
CA ILE A 132 21.78 -11.81 9.70
C ILE A 132 23.08 -12.50 10.12
N SER A 133 24.01 -12.70 9.20
CA SER A 133 25.30 -13.37 9.44
C SER A 133 26.38 -12.73 8.58
N GLY A 134 27.46 -12.22 9.19
CA GLY A 134 28.54 -11.54 8.47
C GLY A 134 28.03 -10.39 7.60
N HIS A 135 27.10 -9.59 8.12
CA HIS A 135 26.37 -8.52 7.41
C HIS A 135 25.48 -8.98 6.23
N LYS A 136 25.34 -10.29 5.98
CA LYS A 136 24.42 -10.82 4.97
C LYS A 136 23.04 -11.02 5.58
N ARG A 137 21.99 -10.63 4.86
CA ARG A 137 20.60 -10.96 5.18
C ARG A 137 20.27 -12.32 4.60
N ILE A 138 19.78 -13.24 5.44
CA ILE A 138 19.39 -14.58 5.04
C ILE A 138 17.87 -14.61 4.96
N TYR A 139 17.33 -14.98 3.80
CA TYR A 139 15.89 -15.10 3.59
C TYR A 139 15.51 -16.56 3.35
N THR A 140 14.38 -16.98 3.90
CA THR A 140 13.78 -18.27 3.60
C THR A 140 12.39 -18.09 3.04
N LYS A 141 12.01 -19.00 2.15
CA LYS A 141 10.62 -19.25 1.83
C LYS A 141 9.96 -19.95 3.03
N ARG A 142 8.71 -19.65 3.28
CA ARG A 142 7.86 -20.46 4.17
C ARG A 142 7.08 -21.50 3.36
#